data_AF-X1R688-F1
#
_entry.id   AF-X1R688-F1
#
_cell.length_a   1.000
_cell.length_b   1.000
_cell.length_c   1.000
_cell.angle_alpha   90.00
_cell.angle_beta   90.00
_cell.angle_gamma   90.00
#
_symmetry.space_group_name_H-M   'P 1'
#
loop_
_entity.id
_entity.type
_entity.pdbx_description
1 polymer ?
#
loop_
_entity_poly.entity_id
_entity_poly.type
_entity_poly.pdbx_seq_one_letter_code
_entity_poly.pdbx_strand_id
1 'polypeptide(L)' 'KVKLTLSSQQLTKEELQHLIQSIRDCEQESFPDKEISIWIEVPELTKSECAEILTSIKPAYKYGPQIVELKGRGD' A
#
# COMPACT_ATOMS: atom_id res chain seq x y z
N LYS A 1 6.14 -14.15 9.26
CA LYS A 1 5.14 -13.29 8.59
C LYS A 1 5.19 -11.93 9.25
N VAL A 2 5.58 -10.88 8.53
CA VAL A 2 5.61 -9.51 9.04
C VAL A 2 4.30 -8.84 8.62
N LYS A 3 3.61 -8.17 9.54
CA LYS A 3 2.41 -7.37 9.25
C LYS A 3 2.72 -5.93 9.63
N LEU A 4 2.62 -5.02 8.67
CA LEU A 4 2.75 -3.59 8.86
C LEU A 4 1.37 -2.94 8.66
N THR A 5 0.94 -2.11 9.61
CA THR A 5 -0.26 -1.28 9.48
C THR A 5 0.17 0.19 9.54
N LEU A 6 -0.13 0.95 8.50
CA LEU A 6 0.13 2.38 8.43
C LEU A 6 -1.22 3.10 8.38
N SER A 7 -1.44 3.98 9.35
CA SER A 7 -2.61 4.86 9.40
C SER A 7 -2.11 6.30 9.40
N SER A 8 -2.37 7.04 8.33
CA SER A 8 -2.04 8.46 8.25
C SER A 8 -3.28 9.26 7.91
N GLN A 9 -3.54 10.30 8.70
CA GLN A 9 -4.61 11.27 8.44
C GLN A 9 -4.13 12.42 7.53
N GLN A 10 -2.85 12.44 7.12
CA GLN A 10 -2.22 13.64 6.55
C GLN A 10 -1.27 13.38 5.38
N LEU A 11 -1.11 12.14 4.90
CA LEU A 11 -0.30 11.91 3.71
C LEU A 11 -1.08 12.31 2.47
N THR A 12 -0.49 13.18 1.65
CA THR A 12 -0.97 13.43 0.29
C THR A 12 -0.81 12.17 -0.57
N LYS A 13 -1.52 12.14 -1.70
CA LYS A 13 -1.42 11.05 -2.69
C LYS A 13 0.03 10.76 -3.10
N GLU A 14 0.82 11.81 -3.33
CA GLU A 14 2.22 11.71 -3.76
C GLU A 14 3.12 11.19 -2.64
N GLU A 15 2.98 11.69 -1.41
CA GLU A 15 3.75 11.20 -0.27
C GLU A 15 3.43 9.73 0.04
N LEU A 16 2.16 9.34 -0.08
CA LEU A 16 1.75 7.95 0.07
C LEU A 16 2.40 7.07 -1.01
N GLN A 17 2.41 7.51 -2.27
CA GLN A 17 3.07 6.81 -3.35
C GLN A 17 4.57 6.64 -3.05
N HIS A 18 5.25 7.70 -2.62
CA HIS A 18 6.66 7.64 -2.23
C HIS A 18 6.91 6.68 -1.07
N LEU A 19 6.05 6.70 -0.05
CA LEU A 19 6.15 5.79 1.09
C LEU A 19 6.04 4.32 0.64
N ILE A 20 5.05 3.99 -0.18
CA ILE A 20 4.86 2.62 -0.69
C ILE A 20 6.06 2.20 -1.56
N GLN A 21 6.61 3.12 -2.36
CA GLN A 21 7.80 2.86 -3.17
C GLN A 21 9.02 2.60 -2.29
N SER A 22 9.27 3.40 -1.25
CA SER A 22 10.38 3.17 -0.31
C SER A 22 10.24 1.86 0.45
N ILE A 23 9.02 1.47 0.82
CA ILE A 23 8.79 0.14 1.41
C ILE A 23 9.17 -0.93 0.39
N ARG A 24 8.70 -0.81 -0.86
CA ARG A 24 8.99 -1.78 -1.92
C ARG A 24 10.49 -1.94 -2.18
N ASP A 25 11.23 -0.84 -2.23
CA ASP A 25 12.68 -0.85 -2.42
C ASP A 25 13.38 -1.58 -1.27
N CYS A 26 12.98 -1.28 -0.03
CA CYS A 26 13.49 -1.94 1.18
C CYS A 26 13.18 -3.46 1.19
N GLU A 27 11.97 -3.86 0.76
CA GLU A 27 11.61 -5.27 0.64
C GLU A 27 12.53 -6.00 -0.34
N GLN A 28 12.79 -5.41 -1.51
CA GLN A 28 13.63 -6.01 -2.55
C GLN A 28 15.08 -6.14 -2.10
N GLU A 29 15.60 -5.16 -1.36
CA GLU A 29 16.97 -5.16 -0.88
C GLU A 29 17.17 -6.10 0.31
N SER A 30 16.33 -5.98 1.33
CA SER A 30 16.53 -6.66 2.62
C SER A 30 15.92 -8.05 2.68
N PHE A 31 14.85 -8.31 1.89
CA PHE A 31 14.06 -9.53 1.99
C PHE A 31 13.66 -10.11 0.63
N PRO A 32 14.61 -10.33 -0.30
CA PRO A 32 14.31 -10.75 -1.67
C PRO A 32 13.52 -12.08 -1.76
N ASP A 33 13.71 -12.97 -0.79
CA ASP A 33 13.08 -14.30 -0.74
C ASP A 33 11.85 -14.38 0.19
N LYS A 34 11.37 -13.25 0.72
CA LYS A 34 10.22 -13.23 1.63
C LYS A 34 9.01 -12.60 0.97
N GLU A 35 7.87 -13.21 1.23
CA GLU A 35 6.58 -12.59 0.95
C GLU A 35 6.21 -11.67 2.12
N ILE A 36 6.05 -10.38 1.81
CA ILE A 36 5.65 -9.35 2.76
C ILE A 36 4.24 -8.88 2.36
N SER A 37 3.34 -8.82 3.35
CA SER A 37 1.98 -8.36 3.16
C SER A 37 1.81 -7.00 3.82
N ILE A 38 1.51 -5.98 3.02
CA ILE A 38 1.26 -4.61 3.48
C ILE A 38 -0.26 -4.36 3.41
N TRP A 39 -0.81 -3.79 4.47
CA TRP A 39 -2.19 -3.30 4.51
C TRP A 39 -2.18 -1.81 4.79
N ILE A 40 -2.81 -1.03 3.91
CA ILE A 40 -2.83 0.43 3.97
C ILE A 40 -4.30 0.87 3.93
N GLU A 41 -4.69 1.66 4.92
CA GLU A 41 -6.04 2.23 5.01
C GLU A 41 -5.96 3.73 4.73
N VAL A 42 -6.63 4.16 3.67
CA VAL A 42 -6.61 5.54 3.16
C VAL A 42 -8.04 6.01 2.91
N PRO A 43 -8.78 6.39 3.97
CA PRO A 43 -10.21 6.71 3.87
C PRO A 43 -10.48 7.95 2.98
N GLU A 44 -9.49 8.80 2.80
CA GLU A 44 -9.54 10.04 2.01
C GLU A 44 -9.43 9.79 0.49
N LEU A 45 -8.92 8.63 0.07
CA LEU A 45 -8.65 8.34 -1.34
C LEU A 45 -9.73 7.46 -1.96
N THR A 46 -10.11 7.79 -3.19
CA THR A 46 -10.99 6.94 -3.98
C THR A 46 -10.29 5.66 -4.40
N LYS A 47 -11.08 4.62 -4.73
CA LYS A 47 -10.56 3.36 -5.30
C LYS A 47 -9.70 3.59 -6.54
N SER A 48 -10.05 4.58 -7.38
CA SER A 48 -9.29 4.91 -8.59
C SER A 48 -7.91 5.47 -8.25
N GLU A 49 -7.83 6.40 -7.31
CA GLU A 49 -6.55 6.99 -6.89
C GLU A 49 -5.64 5.95 -6.23
N CYS A 50 -6.21 5.06 -5.42
CA CYS A 50 -5.49 3.91 -4.87
C CYS A 50 -4.92 3.00 -5.98
N ALA A 51 -5.69 2.76 -7.05
CA ALA A 51 -5.23 1.96 -8.18
C ALA A 51 -4.09 2.64 -8.95
N GLU A 52 -4.18 3.94 -9.17
CA GLU A 52 -3.11 4.72 -9.81
C GLU A 52 -1.81 4.67 -9.02
N ILE A 53 -1.88 4.86 -7.70
CA ILE A 53 -0.69 4.72 -6.84
C ILE A 53 -0.10 3.32 -6.98
N LEU A 54 -0.91 2.28 -6.78
CA LEU A 54 -0.40 0.91 -6.72
C LEU A 54 0.14 0.40 -8.07
N THR A 55 -0.41 0.86 -9.20
CA THR A 55 0.09 0.53 -10.54
C THR A 55 1.41 1.23 -10.86
N SER A 56 1.68 2.37 -10.21
CA SER A 56 2.92 3.13 -10.38
C SER A 56 4.14 2.48 -9.69
N ILE A 57 3.93 1.70 -8.62
CA ILE A 57 5.01 1.14 -7.78
C ILE A 57 5.84 0.11 -8.55
N LYS A 58 7.17 0.17 -8.38
CA LYS A 58 8.13 -0.73 -9.04
C LYS A 58 9.09 -1.39 -8.03
N PRO A 59 9.53 -2.64 -8.27
CA PRO A 59 8.92 -3.60 -9.19
C PRO A 59 7.51 -3.96 -8.72
N ALA A 60 6.64 -4.35 -9.67
CA ALA A 60 5.26 -4.71 -9.35
C ALA A 60 5.19 -5.85 -8.33
N TYR A 61 4.14 -5.86 -7.50
CA TYR A 61 3.87 -6.95 -6.58
C TYR A 61 3.40 -8.20 -7.34
N LYS A 62 3.94 -9.37 -6.97
CA LYS A 62 3.60 -10.64 -7.63
C LYS A 62 2.16 -11.11 -7.34
N TYR A 63 1.65 -10.82 -6.14
CA TYR A 63 0.37 -11.28 -5.64
C TYR A 63 -0.58 -10.13 -5.25
N GLY A 64 -0.38 -8.94 -5.85
CA GLY A 64 -1.19 -7.74 -5.62
C GLY A 64 -1.09 -6.77 -6.82
N PRO A 65 -1.69 -5.57 -6.75
CA PRO A 65 -2.43 -5.00 -5.62
C PRO A 65 -3.88 -5.48 -5.50
N GLN A 66 -4.42 -5.49 -4.27
CA GLN A 66 -5.85 -5.65 -4.00
C GLN A 66 -6.38 -4.37 -3.35
N ILE A 67 -7.51 -3.86 -3.83
CA ILE A 67 -8.16 -2.67 -3.26
C ILE A 67 -9.52 -3.10 -2.74
N VAL A 68 -9.71 -2.93 -1.43
CA VAL A 68 -10.93 -3.28 -0.72
C VAL A 68 -11.59 -2.01 -0.26
N GLU A 69 -12.87 -1.83 -0.58
CA GLU A 69 -13.67 -0.72 -0.07
C GLU A 69 -14.22 -1.14 1.29
N LEU A 70 -13.75 -0.50 2.36
CA LEU A 70 -14.26 -0.75 3.71
C LEU A 70 -15.59 0.00 3.86
N LYS A 71 -16.70 -0.69 3.56
CA LYS A 71 -18.01 -0.17 3.98
C LYS A 71 -18.03 -0.09 5.49
N GLY A 72 -18.32 1.10 6.02
CA GLY A 72 -18.45 1.35 7.44
C GLY A 72 -19.27 0.24 8.09
N ARG A 73 -18.65 -0.46 9.05
CA ARG A 73 -19.36 -1.38 9.93
C ARG A 73 -20.20 -0.49 10.84
N GLY A 74 -21.39 -0.15 10.36
CA GLY A 74 -22.43 0.42 11.19
C GLY A 74 -22.90 -0.69 12.13
N ASP A 75 -22.49 -0.58 13.38
CA ASP A 75 -23.12 -1.18 14.56
C ASP A 75 -23.23 -0.07 15.61
#